data_AF-A0A3C1TJ21-F1
#
_entry.id   AF-A0A3C1TJ21-F1
#
_cell.length_a   1.000
_cell.length_b   1.000
_cell.length_c   1.000
_cell.angle_alpha   90.00
_cell.angle_beta   90.00
_cell.angle_gamma   90.00
#
_symmetry.space_group_name_H-M   'P 1'
#
loop_
_entity.id
_entity.type
_entity.pdbx_description
1 polymer ?
#
loop_
_entity_poly.entity_id
_entity_poly.type
_entity_poly.pdbx_seq_one_letter_code
_entity_poly.pdbx_strand_id
1 'polypeptide(L)'
;MIYRLSMKQEVTNLSDLEGIVIIDEIELHLHPKYQKRFVQKLTELFPKIQFIASTHSPIPLLGAPAETVILHVTRTEERGIEVEKLDIDFSVLTPNAILTSPIFGFQELIPESKPDSTMVRSEQTYQEVLFNEQLDKQIDDYLTEENKQELLNLLKK
;
A
#
# COMPACT_ATOMS: atom_id res chain seq x y z
N MET A 1 -8.85 17.74 -13.72
CA MET A 1 -9.33 19.12 -13.98
C MET A 1 -8.72 20.02 -12.91
N ILE A 2 -7.98 21.08 -13.28
CA ILE A 2 -7.30 21.94 -12.29
C ILE A 2 -8.23 23.10 -11.94
N TYR A 3 -8.72 23.13 -10.70
CA TYR A 3 -9.46 24.27 -10.16
C TYR A 3 -8.54 25.11 -9.30
N ARG A 4 -8.42 26.40 -9.61
CA ARG A 4 -7.58 27.34 -8.88
C ARG A 4 -8.46 28.42 -8.25
N LEU A 5 -8.58 28.37 -6.92
CA LEU A 5 -9.04 29.48 -6.10
C LEU A 5 -7.82 30.01 -5.36
N SER A 6 -7.35 31.22 -5.70
CA SER A 6 -6.17 31.81 -5.04
C SER A 6 -6.34 33.30 -4.82
N MET A 7 -6.03 33.75 -3.60
CA MET A 7 -5.71 35.16 -3.35
C MET A 7 -4.23 35.38 -3.67
N LYS A 8 -3.90 36.56 -4.22
CA LYS A 8 -2.51 36.90 -4.56
C LYS A 8 -1.70 37.02 -3.27
N GLN A 9 -0.63 36.25 -3.16
CA GLN A 9 0.34 36.36 -2.06
C GLN A 9 1.61 37.01 -2.61
N GLU A 10 2.11 38.04 -1.93
CA GLU A 10 3.37 38.69 -2.29
C GLU A 10 4.52 37.97 -1.59
N VAL A 11 4.86 36.80 -2.12
CA VAL A 11 5.95 35.95 -1.62
C VAL A 11 6.99 35.71 -2.70
N THR A 12 8.25 35.81 -2.31
CA THR A 12 9.40 35.64 -3.22
C THR A 12 9.90 34.20 -3.24
N ASN A 13 9.78 33.47 -2.13
CA ASN A 13 10.20 32.08 -2.01
C ASN A 13 9.00 31.13 -1.98
N LEU A 14 9.17 29.93 -2.53
CA LEU A 14 8.14 28.88 -2.51
C LEU A 14 7.82 28.41 -1.09
N SER A 15 8.82 28.46 -0.19
CA SER A 15 8.68 28.08 1.21
C SER A 15 7.73 28.95 2.02
N ASP A 16 7.44 30.15 1.52
CA ASP A 16 6.57 31.13 2.16
C ASP A 16 5.13 31.11 1.63
N LEU A 17 4.84 30.32 0.60
CA LEU A 17 3.48 30.16 0.10
C LEU A 17 2.63 29.38 1.10
N GLU A 18 1.46 29.93 1.41
CA GLU A 18 0.50 29.33 2.33
C GLU A 18 -0.78 28.94 1.59
N GLY A 19 -1.44 27.87 2.01
CA GLY A 19 -2.74 27.53 1.44
C GLY A 19 -3.08 26.06 1.54
N ILE A 20 -4.23 25.72 0.94
CA ILE A 20 -4.72 24.35 0.83
C ILE A 20 -4.76 24.00 -0.65
N VAL A 21 -4.16 22.87 -1.01
CA VAL A 21 -4.14 22.35 -2.37
C VAL A 21 -4.79 20.98 -2.37
N ILE A 22 -5.83 20.82 -3.18
CA ILE A 22 -6.51 19.55 -3.39
C ILE A 22 -6.07 18.98 -4.73
N ILE A 23 -5.53 17.76 -4.71
CA ILE A 23 -5.03 17.07 -5.90
C ILE A 23 -5.81 15.78 -6.05
N ASP A 24 -6.49 15.61 -7.17
CA ASP A 24 -7.08 14.33 -7.53
C ASP A 24 -6.03 13.49 -8.24
N GLU A 25 -5.90 12.21 -7.87
CA GLU A 25 -4.96 11.23 -8.41
C GLU A 25 -3.53 11.79 -8.55
N ILE A 26 -2.89 12.07 -7.40
CA ILE A 26 -1.58 12.75 -7.33
C ILE A 26 -0.47 12.08 -8.15
N GLU A 27 -0.62 10.80 -8.45
CA GLU A 27 0.31 9.97 -9.20
C GLU A 27 -0.01 9.78 -10.68
N LEU A 28 -1.14 10.31 -11.16
CA LEU A 28 -1.66 10.00 -12.49
C LEU A 28 -0.61 10.29 -13.57
N HIS A 29 -0.39 9.32 -14.46
CA HIS A 29 0.61 9.35 -15.54
C HIS A 29 2.09 9.47 -15.13
N LEU A 30 2.41 9.46 -13.83
CA LEU A 30 3.79 9.44 -13.38
C LEU A 30 4.34 8.01 -13.38
N HIS A 31 5.57 7.86 -13.86
CA HIS A 31 6.33 6.63 -13.67
C HIS A 31 6.48 6.33 -12.16
N PRO A 32 6.39 5.07 -11.68
CA PRO A 32 6.46 4.71 -10.25
C PRO A 32 7.57 5.39 -9.44
N LYS A 33 8.77 5.47 -10.03
CA LYS A 33 9.92 6.20 -9.44
C LYS A 33 9.62 7.67 -9.13
N TYR A 34 8.83 8.33 -9.97
CA TYR A 34 8.42 9.72 -9.79
C TYR A 34 7.21 9.85 -8.87
N GLN A 35 6.33 8.86 -8.79
CA GLN A 35 5.20 8.88 -7.84
C GLN A 35 5.69 9.10 -6.40
N LYS A 36 6.70 8.35 -5.96
CA LYS A 36 7.34 8.53 -4.65
C LYS A 36 8.04 9.89 -4.52
N ARG A 37 8.90 10.23 -5.49
CA ARG A 37 9.74 11.44 -5.41
C ARG A 37 8.92 12.73 -5.48
N PHE A 38 7.81 12.70 -6.20
CA PHE A 38 6.96 13.87 -6.41
C PHE A 38 6.36 14.32 -5.07
N VAL A 39 5.75 13.39 -4.31
CA VAL A 39 5.18 13.69 -2.98
C VAL A 39 6.23 14.28 -2.04
N GLN A 40 7.41 13.65 -1.95
CA GLN A 40 8.52 14.14 -1.13
C GLN A 40 8.91 15.59 -1.49
N LYS A 41 9.11 15.85 -2.79
CA LYS A 41 9.51 17.18 -3.27
C LYS A 41 8.43 18.22 -3.06
N LEU A 42 7.16 17.84 -3.20
CA LEU A 42 6.03 18.73 -2.97
C LEU A 42 6.03 19.24 -1.52
N THR A 43 6.19 18.34 -0.56
CA THR A 43 6.20 18.69 0.87
C THR A 43 7.46 19.43 1.29
N GLU A 44 8.61 19.15 0.67
CA GLU A 44 9.87 19.87 0.92
C GLU A 44 9.85 21.31 0.37
N LEU A 45 9.29 21.52 -0.83
CA LEU A 45 9.28 22.83 -1.49
C LEU A 45 8.21 23.78 -0.92
N PHE A 46 7.12 23.22 -0.41
CA PHE A 46 5.95 23.97 0.06
C PHE A 46 5.56 23.57 1.50
N PRO A 47 6.43 23.81 2.49
CA PRO A 47 6.24 23.38 3.88
C PRO A 47 5.02 24.02 4.57
N LYS A 48 4.53 25.17 4.09
CA LYS A 48 3.36 25.86 4.66
C LYS A 48 2.06 25.60 3.87
N ILE A 49 2.10 24.73 2.87
CA ILE A 49 0.92 24.32 2.12
C ILE A 49 0.41 22.99 2.67
N GLN A 50 -0.88 22.93 2.97
CA GLN A 50 -1.56 21.67 3.26
C GLN A 50 -2.02 21.01 1.95
N PHE A 51 -1.46 19.84 1.66
CA PHE A 51 -1.88 19.03 0.52
C PHE A 51 -2.92 18.00 0.95
N ILE A 52 -4.04 17.97 0.24
CA ILE A 52 -5.07 16.92 0.35
C ILE A 52 -5.08 16.22 -1.00
N ALA A 53 -4.67 14.96 -1.03
CA ALA A 53 -4.51 14.21 -2.27
C ALA A 53 -5.27 12.89 -2.23
N SER A 54 -5.90 12.52 -3.34
CA SER A 54 -6.40 11.16 -3.57
C SER A 54 -5.36 10.35 -4.35
N THR A 55 -5.37 9.03 -4.16
CA THR A 55 -4.48 8.09 -4.85
C THR A 55 -5.11 6.71 -4.91
N HIS A 56 -4.89 6.00 -6.00
CA HIS A 56 -5.20 4.57 -6.14
C HIS A 56 -3.94 3.69 -6.02
N SER A 57 -2.77 4.33 -5.86
CA SER A 57 -1.47 3.66 -5.76
C SER A 57 -0.93 3.73 -4.33
N PRO A 58 -0.25 2.67 -3.86
CA PRO A 58 0.47 2.70 -2.58
C PRO A 58 1.81 3.46 -2.66
N ILE A 59 2.31 3.71 -3.88
CA ILE A 59 3.68 4.23 -4.08
C ILE A 59 3.84 5.70 -3.62
N PRO A 60 2.87 6.60 -3.86
CA PRO A 60 2.89 7.95 -3.30
C PRO A 60 3.01 7.99 -1.78
N LEU A 61 2.37 7.05 -1.06
CA LEU A 61 2.42 6.99 0.41
C LEU A 61 3.85 6.78 0.93
N LEU A 62 4.69 6.04 0.20
CA LEU A 62 6.10 5.82 0.55
C LEU A 62 6.96 7.09 0.48
N GLY A 63 6.44 8.14 -0.19
CA GLY A 63 7.05 9.45 -0.27
C GLY A 63 6.41 10.47 0.67
N ALA A 64 5.35 10.12 1.36
CA ALA A 64 4.67 11.02 2.28
C ALA A 64 5.49 11.20 3.59
N PRO A 65 5.45 12.39 4.21
CA PRO A 65 6.00 12.60 5.55
C PRO A 65 5.37 11.68 6.60
N ALA A 66 6.08 11.42 7.70
CA ALA A 66 5.57 10.60 8.81
C ALA A 66 4.30 11.18 9.47
N GLU A 67 4.11 12.49 9.33
CA GLU A 67 3.01 13.25 9.96
C GLU A 67 1.73 13.23 9.10
N THR A 68 1.74 12.48 7.98
CA THR A 68 0.61 12.41 7.05
C THR A 68 -0.57 11.65 7.64
N VAL A 69 -1.76 12.23 7.51
CA VAL A 69 -3.02 11.56 7.85
C VAL A 69 -3.54 10.84 6.61
N ILE A 70 -3.83 9.55 6.75
CA ILE A 70 -4.37 8.72 5.67
C ILE A 70 -5.83 8.38 5.98
N LEU A 71 -6.67 8.63 4.99
CA LEU A 71 -8.10 8.38 5.04
C LEU A 71 -8.44 7.33 3.98
N HIS A 72 -8.93 6.19 4.41
CA HIS A 72 -9.48 5.17 3.52
C HIS A 72 -10.94 5.50 3.25
N VAL A 73 -11.27 5.66 1.96
CA VAL A 73 -12.63 6.02 1.52
C VAL A 73 -13.21 4.83 0.79
N THR A 74 -14.30 4.29 1.32
CA THR A 74 -15.04 3.19 0.70
C THR A 74 -16.43 3.64 0.30
N ARG A 75 -17.00 3.00 -0.72
CA ARG A 75 -18.36 3.26 -1.16
C ARG A 75 -19.13 1.95 -1.31
N THR A 76 -20.23 1.82 -0.59
CA THR A 76 -21.17 0.69 -0.70
C THR A 76 -22.54 1.18 -1.15
N GLU A 77 -23.32 0.32 -1.82
CA GLU A 77 -24.69 0.70 -2.24
C GLU A 77 -25.64 0.89 -1.06
N GLU A 78 -25.45 0.13 0.03
CA GLU A 78 -26.31 0.18 1.21
C GLU A 78 -26.00 1.37 2.15
N ARG A 79 -24.71 1.67 2.37
CA ARG A 79 -24.28 2.66 3.38
C ARG A 79 -23.73 3.96 2.80
N GLY A 80 -23.57 4.03 1.48
CA GLY A 80 -23.02 5.22 0.82
C GLY A 80 -21.50 5.32 0.97
N ILE A 81 -20.99 6.52 1.20
CA ILE A 81 -19.55 6.80 1.35
C ILE A 81 -19.18 6.70 2.83
N GLU A 82 -18.25 5.80 3.15
CA GLU A 82 -17.66 5.67 4.47
C GLU A 82 -16.20 6.11 4.44
N VAL A 83 -15.74 6.73 5.53
CA VAL A 83 -14.35 7.21 5.66
C VAL A 83 -13.79 6.71 6.98
N GLU A 84 -12.66 6.01 6.90
CA GLU A 84 -11.91 5.51 8.04
C GLU A 84 -10.53 6.15 8.09
N LYS A 85 -10.10 6.61 9.27
CA LYS A 85 -8.72 7.06 9.47
C LYS A 85 -7.86 5.84 9.77
N LEU A 86 -6.80 5.67 8.99
CA LEU A 86 -5.82 4.61 9.22
C LEU A 86 -4.74 5.11 10.17
N ASP A 87 -4.61 4.44 11.32
CA ASP A 87 -3.55 4.69 12.30
C ASP A 87 -2.43 3.65 12.14
N ILE A 88 -1.67 3.80 11.07
CA ILE A 88 -0.58 2.89 10.71
C ILE A 88 0.67 3.72 10.44
N ASP A 89 1.79 3.30 11.02
CA ASP A 89 3.08 3.88 10.70
C ASP A 89 3.60 3.31 9.37
N PHE A 90 3.40 4.07 8.28
CA PHE A 90 3.87 3.67 6.95
C PHE A 90 5.38 3.86 6.76
N SER A 91 6.08 4.52 7.69
CA SER A 91 7.53 4.73 7.57
C SER A 91 8.30 3.41 7.65
N VAL A 92 7.72 2.40 8.31
CA VAL A 92 8.31 1.06 8.48
C VAL A 92 7.77 0.03 7.48
N LEU A 93 6.76 0.38 6.69
CA LEU A 93 6.10 -0.56 5.79
C LEU A 93 6.78 -0.65 4.43
N THR A 94 6.90 -1.87 3.92
CA THR A 94 7.33 -2.10 2.54
C THR A 94 6.16 -1.86 1.57
N PRO A 95 6.41 -1.47 0.31
CA PRO A 95 5.36 -1.35 -0.70
C PRO A 95 4.46 -2.60 -0.80
N ASN A 96 5.06 -3.79 -0.70
CA ASN A 96 4.33 -5.05 -0.76
C ASN A 96 3.38 -5.21 0.43
N ALA A 97 3.83 -4.87 1.64
CA ALA A 97 2.97 -4.92 2.83
C ALA A 97 1.80 -3.94 2.73
N ILE A 98 2.00 -2.77 2.11
CA ILE A 98 0.91 -1.82 1.85
C ILE A 98 -0.06 -2.41 0.82
N LEU A 99 0.44 -2.99 -0.27
CA LEU A 99 -0.39 -3.61 -1.30
C LEU A 99 -1.25 -4.74 -0.76
N THR A 100 -0.64 -5.67 0.00
CA THR A 100 -1.34 -6.81 0.59
C THR A 100 -2.13 -6.46 1.85
N SER A 101 -2.15 -5.17 2.25
CA SER A 101 -2.95 -4.73 3.37
C SER A 101 -4.43 -4.63 2.97
N PRO A 102 -5.35 -4.66 3.95
CA PRO A 102 -6.78 -4.44 3.71
C PRO A 102 -7.12 -3.09 3.04
N ILE A 103 -6.18 -2.15 2.99
CA ILE A 103 -6.36 -0.81 2.42
C ILE A 103 -6.49 -0.87 0.90
N PHE A 104 -5.65 -1.68 0.24
CA PHE A 104 -5.63 -1.81 -1.21
C PHE A 104 -6.31 -3.09 -1.70
N GLY A 105 -6.65 -4.00 -0.78
CA GLY A 105 -7.50 -5.15 -1.06
C GLY A 105 -6.86 -6.24 -1.92
N PHE A 106 -5.54 -6.21 -2.16
CA PHE A 106 -4.86 -7.35 -2.76
C PHE A 106 -4.73 -8.45 -1.73
N GLN A 107 -5.48 -9.54 -1.89
CA GLN A 107 -5.31 -10.74 -1.06
C GLN A 107 -3.95 -11.39 -1.34
N GLU A 108 -3.53 -11.37 -2.60
CA GLU A 108 -2.28 -11.95 -3.07
C GLU A 108 -1.69 -11.11 -4.21
N LEU A 109 -0.36 -11.13 -4.35
CA LEU A 109 0.37 -10.53 -5.47
C LEU A 109 0.75 -11.61 -6.50
N ILE A 110 -0.01 -12.70 -6.55
CA ILE A 110 0.22 -13.84 -7.45
C ILE A 110 -0.58 -13.61 -8.74
N PRO A 111 0.03 -13.81 -9.93
CA PRO A 111 -0.69 -13.69 -11.20
C PRO A 111 -1.82 -14.73 -11.31
N GLU A 112 -3.05 -14.29 -11.62
CA GLU A 112 -4.21 -15.18 -11.82
C GLU A 112 -4.04 -16.18 -12.97
N SER A 113 -3.16 -15.88 -13.93
CA SER A 113 -2.91 -16.73 -15.09
C SER A 113 -2.02 -17.94 -14.79
N LYS A 114 -1.54 -18.12 -13.55
CA LYS A 114 -0.68 -19.24 -13.21
C LYS A 114 -1.50 -20.50 -12.89
N PRO A 115 -1.13 -21.67 -13.43
CA PRO A 115 -1.58 -22.93 -12.87
C PRO A 115 -1.02 -23.08 -11.45
N ASP A 116 -1.84 -23.55 -10.50
CA ASP A 116 -1.54 -23.69 -9.06
C ASP A 116 -0.20 -24.38 -8.74
N SER A 117 0.35 -25.14 -9.68
CA SER A 117 1.52 -26.00 -9.49
C SER A 117 2.89 -25.36 -9.71
N THR A 118 3.00 -24.07 -10.03
CA THR A 118 4.31 -23.47 -10.39
C THR A 118 4.56 -22.14 -9.70
N MET A 119 4.75 -22.19 -8.38
CA MET A 119 5.40 -21.10 -7.65
C MET A 119 6.82 -20.87 -8.19
N VAL A 120 7.28 -19.62 -8.11
CA VAL A 120 8.68 -19.32 -8.48
C VAL A 120 9.56 -19.99 -7.44
N ARG A 121 10.36 -20.96 -7.88
CA ARG A 121 11.40 -21.59 -7.08
C ARG A 121 12.44 -20.54 -6.71
N SER A 122 12.57 -20.23 -5.42
CA SER A 122 13.58 -19.30 -4.91
C SER A 122 14.88 -20.00 -4.50
N GLU A 123 14.92 -21.32 -4.58
CA GLU A 123 16.06 -22.14 -4.22
C GLU A 123 17.25 -21.86 -5.13
N GLN A 124 18.44 -21.74 -4.54
CA GLN A 124 19.68 -21.48 -5.26
C GLN A 124 20.46 -22.77 -5.53
N THR A 125 20.14 -23.85 -4.81
CA THR A 125 20.83 -25.14 -4.94
C THR A 125 19.86 -26.31 -5.08
N TYR A 126 20.34 -27.39 -5.70
CA TYR A 126 19.57 -28.63 -5.85
C TYR A 126 19.26 -29.30 -4.50
N GLN A 127 20.07 -29.08 -3.46
CA GLN A 127 19.81 -29.62 -2.13
C GLN A 127 18.64 -28.91 -1.45
N GLU A 128 18.56 -27.59 -1.57
CA GLU A 128 17.41 -26.81 -1.09
C GLU A 128 16.12 -27.24 -1.77
N VAL A 129 16.18 -27.48 -3.08
CA VAL A 129 15.08 -28.04 -3.87
C VAL A 129 14.55 -29.35 -3.27
N LEU A 130 15.44 -30.31 -3.01
CA LEU A 130 15.05 -31.60 -2.46
C LEU A 130 14.54 -31.48 -1.02
N PHE A 131 15.11 -30.59 -0.22
CA PHE A 131 14.69 -30.34 1.15
C PHE A 131 13.28 -29.77 1.19
N ASN A 132 12.98 -28.75 0.37
CA ASN A 132 11.65 -28.15 0.31
C ASN A 132 10.61 -29.15 -0.19
N GLU A 133 10.91 -29.94 -1.23
CA GLU A 133 10.01 -31.00 -1.71
C GLU A 133 9.73 -32.09 -0.66
N GLN A 134 10.68 -32.37 0.22
CA GLN A 134 10.47 -33.27 1.36
C GLN A 134 9.64 -32.63 2.46
N LEU A 135 9.89 -31.35 2.75
CA LEU A 135 9.16 -30.59 3.76
C LEU A 135 7.69 -30.42 3.36
N ASP A 136 7.41 -30.11 2.10
CA ASP A 136 6.05 -29.98 1.56
C ASP A 136 5.28 -31.31 1.73
N LYS A 137 5.90 -32.45 1.40
CA LYS A 137 5.29 -33.77 1.64
C LYS A 137 5.00 -34.03 3.12
N GLN A 138 5.91 -33.66 4.02
CA GLN A 138 5.68 -33.82 5.45
C GLN A 138 4.55 -32.93 5.96
N ILE A 139 4.44 -31.71 5.43
CA ILE A 139 3.34 -30.79 5.75
C ILE A 139 2.01 -31.36 5.27
N ASP A 140 1.95 -31.88 4.03
CA ASP A 140 0.74 -32.50 3.47
C ASP A 140 0.32 -33.74 4.27
N ASP A 141 1.27 -34.60 4.63
CA ASP A 141 1.01 -35.79 5.46
C ASP A 141 0.53 -35.40 6.87
N TYR A 142 0.99 -34.26 7.40
CA TYR A 142 0.61 -33.77 8.72
C TYR A 142 -0.73 -33.04 8.73
N LEU A 143 -1.10 -32.32 7.66
CA LEU A 143 -2.34 -31.53 7.51
C LEU A 143 -3.58 -32.42 7.25
N THR A 144 -3.75 -33.48 8.03
CA THR A 144 -5.00 -34.23 8.10
C THR A 144 -6.14 -33.37 8.63
N GLU A 145 -7.39 -33.71 8.30
CA GLU A 145 -8.59 -32.95 8.74
C GLU A 145 -8.67 -32.80 10.27
N GLU A 146 -8.21 -33.82 11.02
CA GLU A 146 -8.15 -33.79 12.49
C GLU A 146 -7.12 -32.77 13.00
N ASN A 147 -5.89 -32.84 12.50
CA ASN A 147 -4.82 -31.92 12.89
C ASN A 147 -5.11 -30.48 12.45
N LYS A 148 -5.77 -30.30 11.30
CA LYS A 148 -6.22 -28.99 10.83
C LYS A 148 -7.23 -28.36 11.79
N GLN A 149 -8.16 -29.16 12.30
CA GLN A 149 -9.15 -28.68 13.27
C GLN A 149 -8.53 -28.36 14.63
N GLU A 150 -7.53 -29.13 15.05
CA GLU A 150 -6.74 -28.85 16.25
C GLU A 150 -5.97 -27.52 16.13
N LEU A 151 -5.27 -27.30 15.01
CA LEU A 151 -4.56 -26.05 14.72
C LEU A 151 -5.52 -24.84 14.69
N LEU A 152 -6.70 -24.99 14.07
CA LEU A 152 -7.72 -23.95 14.04
C LEU A 152 -8.25 -23.59 15.44
N ASN A 153 -8.32 -24.56 16.35
CA ASN A 153 -8.73 -24.30 17.73
C ASN A 153 -7.63 -23.60 18.55
N LEU A 154 -6.36 -23.86 18.24
CA LEU A 154 -5.23 -23.16 18.89
C LEU A 154 -5.10 -21.70 18.46
N LEU A 155 -5.46 -21.37 17.20
CA LEU A 155 -5.41 -20.01 16.66
C LEU A 155 -6.61 -19.13 17.06
N LYS A 156 -7.69 -19.71 17.59
CA LYS A 156 -8.90 -18.99 18.06
C LYS A 156 -8.84 -18.58 19.53
N LYS A 157 -7.70 -18.77 20.20
CA LYS A 157 -7.42 -18.28 21.56
C LYS A 157 -6.80 -16.90 21.52
#